data_AF-A0A7W5BJ58-F1
#
_entry.id   AF-A0A7W5BJ58-F1
#
_cell.length_a   1.000
_cell.length_b   1.000
_cell.length_c   1.000
_cell.angle_alpha   90.00
_cell.angle_beta   90.00
_cell.angle_gamma   90.00
#
_symmetry.space_group_name_H-M   'P 1'
#
loop_
_entity.id
_entity.type
_entity.pdbx_description
1 polymer ?
#
loop_
_entity_poly.entity_id
_entity_poly.type
_entity_poly.pdbx_seq_one_letter_code
_entity_poly.pdbx_strand_id
1 'polypeptide(L)' 'MFEVRFLVEEAALGGALTRNSSEAAYLNAFDAARASILETASRVYQHRRGNNFTLKAEDFR' A
#
# COMPACT_ATOMS: atom_id res chain seq x y z
N MET A 1 8.94 -17.23 13.04
CA MET A 1 8.68 -15.86 12.56
C MET A 1 8.64 -15.92 11.05
N PHE A 2 7.55 -15.48 10.42
CA PHE A 2 7.42 -15.43 8.96
C PHE A 2 7.03 -14.01 8.55
N GLU A 3 7.48 -13.58 7.39
CA GLU A 3 7.24 -12.24 6.85
C GLU A 3 6.50 -12.36 5.52
N VAL A 4 5.51 -11.47 5.32
CA VAL A 4 4.75 -11.38 4.08
C VAL A 4 5.04 -10.02 3.48
N ARG A 5 5.46 -10.00 2.21
CA ARG A 5 5.84 -8.77 1.51
C ARG A 5 4.65 -8.23 0.72
N PHE A 6 4.40 -6.94 0.91
CA PHE A 6 3.41 -6.19 0.16
C PHE A 6 4.10 -5.08 -0.63
N LEU A 7 3.76 -4.96 -1.91
CA LEU A 7 4.06 -3.77 -2.71
C LEU A 7 2.83 -2.86 -2.69
N VAL A 8 3.03 -1.57 -2.46
CA VAL A 8 1.94 -0.58 -2.50
C VAL A 8 2.15 0.30 -3.71
N GLU A 9 1.13 0.41 -4.56
CA GLU A 9 1.19 1.33 -5.70
C GLU A 9 1.03 2.78 -5.24
N GLU A 10 1.70 3.72 -5.93
CA GLU A 10 1.59 5.15 -5.60
C GLU A 10 0.15 5.67 -5.66
N ALA A 11 -0.66 5.13 -6.56
CA ALA A 11 -2.08 5.47 -6.67
C ALA A 11 -2.88 5.12 -5.40
N ALA A 12 -2.41 4.17 -4.60
CA ALA A 12 -3.04 3.81 -3.33
C ALA A 12 -2.71 4.78 -2.19
N LEU A 13 -1.65 5.59 -2.33
CA LEU A 13 -1.21 6.55 -1.31
C LEU A 13 -1.98 7.90 -1.39
N GLY A 14 -3.02 7.95 -2.23
CA GLY A 14 -3.85 9.14 -2.44
C GLY A 14 -3.38 9.97 -3.65
N GLY A 15 -4.34 10.52 -4.39
CA GLY A 15 -4.11 11.18 -5.68
C GLY A 15 -3.33 12.51 -5.66
N ALA A 16 -2.70 12.86 -4.54
CA ALA A 16 -1.89 14.07 -4.41
C ALA A 16 -0.42 13.86 -4.82
N LEU A 17 0.05 12.61 -4.91
CA LEU A 17 1.38 12.30 -5.39
C LEU A 17 1.40 12.34 -6.92
N THR A 18 2.44 12.95 -7.45
CA THR A 18 2.73 12.95 -8.88
C THR A 18 4.09 12.30 -9.10
N ARG A 19 4.37 11.84 -10.31
CA ARG A 19 5.68 11.27 -10.66
C ARG A 19 6.87 12.20 -10.40
N ASN A 20 6.64 13.50 -10.25
CA ASN A 20 7.64 14.53 -9.94
C ASN A 20 7.72 14.86 -8.44
N SER A 21 6.91 14.21 -7.60
CA SER A 21 6.95 14.39 -6.15
C SER A 21 8.27 13.87 -5.61
N SER A 22 8.84 14.59 -4.64
CA SER A 22 10.09 14.18 -4.00
C SER A 22 9.90 12.87 -3.22
N GLU A 23 10.98 12.10 -3.04
CA GLU A 23 10.97 10.87 -2.23
C GLU A 23 10.38 11.08 -0.83
N ALA A 24 10.71 12.21 -0.18
CA ALA A 24 10.15 12.57 1.12
C ALA A 24 8.62 12.71 1.10
N ALA A 25 8.02 13.16 -0.01
CA ALA A 25 6.56 13.27 -0.14
C ALA A 25 5.92 11.88 -0.24
N TYR A 26 6.55 10.95 -0.98
CA TYR A 26 6.10 9.56 -1.05
C TYR A 26 6.16 8.87 0.33
N LEU A 27 7.25 9.06 1.08
CA LEU A 27 7.39 8.50 2.43
C LEU A 27 6.34 9.08 3.39
N ASN A 28 6.12 10.40 3.38
CA ASN A 28 5.10 11.02 4.23
C ASN A 28 3.69 10.53 3.88
N ALA A 29 3.36 10.38 2.60
CA ALA A 29 2.06 9.85 2.18
C ALA A 29 1.89 8.37 2.57
N PHE A 30 2.96 7.57 2.48
CA PHE A 30 2.97 6.20 2.97
C PHE A 30 2.71 6.12 4.48
N ASP A 31 3.40 6.93 5.27
CA ASP A 31 3.20 7.00 6.72
C ASP A 31 1.78 7.49 7.08
N ALA A 32 1.26 8.49 6.35
CA ALA A 32 -0.11 8.97 6.54
C ALA A 32 -1.17 7.89 6.22
N ALA A 33 -0.92 7.07 5.20
CA ALA A 33 -1.81 5.98 4.79
C ALA A 33 -1.58 4.66 5.55
N ARG A 34 -0.62 4.61 6.49
CA ARG A 34 -0.13 3.38 7.12
C ARG A 34 -1.23 2.54 7.76
N ALA A 35 -2.19 3.16 8.43
CA ALA A 35 -3.31 2.45 9.06
C ALA A 35 -4.17 1.71 8.02
N SER A 36 -4.55 2.41 6.95
CA SER A 36 -5.33 1.84 5.85
C SER A 36 -4.55 0.76 5.09
N ILE A 37 -3.24 0.96 4.87
CA ILE A 37 -2.37 -0.04 4.23
C ILE A 37 -2.36 -1.35 5.02
N LEU A 38 -2.24 -1.28 6.34
CA LEU A 38 -2.22 -2.46 7.21
C LEU A 38 -3.56 -3.20 7.21
N GLU A 39 -4.67 -2.46 7.27
CA GLU A 39 -6.01 -3.04 7.20
C GLU A 39 -6.23 -3.77 5.86
N THR A 40 -5.93 -3.08 4.75
CA THR A 40 -6.03 -3.65 3.41
C THR A 40 -5.11 -4.85 3.23
N ALA A 41 -3.87 -4.79 3.71
CA ALA A 41 -2.91 -5.91 3.65
C ALA A 41 -3.46 -7.14 4.38
N SER A 42 -4.02 -6.96 5.57
CA SER A 42 -4.66 -8.02 6.35
C SER A 42 -5.84 -8.65 5.57
N ARG A 43 -6.72 -7.81 5.01
CA ARG A 43 -7.88 -8.27 4.22
C ARG A 43 -7.45 -9.06 2.98
N VAL A 44 -6.51 -8.53 2.21
CA VAL A 44 -5.99 -9.16 1.00
C VAL A 44 -5.30 -10.48 1.34
N TYR A 45 -4.50 -10.53 2.40
CA TYR A 45 -3.84 -11.75 2.85
C TYR A 45 -4.83 -12.86 3.23
N GLN A 46 -5.94 -12.50 3.90
CA GLN A 46 -6.98 -13.47 4.25
C GLN A 46 -7.70 -14.05 3.01
N HIS A 47 -7.87 -13.26 1.96
CA HIS A 47 -8.70 -13.62 0.80
C HIS A 47 -7.92 -14.19 -0.38
N ARG A 48 -6.64 -13.83 -0.53
CA ARG A 48 -5.80 -14.29 -1.65
C ARG A 48 -4.71 -15.23 -1.16
N ARG A 49 -4.58 -16.38 -1.83
CA ARG A 49 -3.46 -17.31 -1.62
C ARG A 49 -2.37 -16.99 -2.63
N GLY A 50 -1.20 -16.57 -2.15
CA GLY A 50 -0.04 -16.20 -2.97
C GLY A 50 1.12 -15.69 -2.13
N ASN A 51 2.27 -15.47 -2.77
CA ASN A 51 3.49 -14.99 -2.09
C ASN A 51 3.87 -13.54 -2.44
N ASN A 52 3.28 -12.98 -3.51
CA ASN A 52 3.46 -11.59 -3.91
C ASN A 52 2.10 -10.88 -3.85
N PHE A 53 1.97 -9.95 -2.91
CA PHE A 53 0.78 -9.13 -2.75
C PHE A 53 1.08 -7.71 -3.21
N THR A 54 0.33 -7.21 -4.17
CA THR A 54 0.36 -5.81 -4.59
C THR A 54 -0.95 -5.17 -4.19
N LEU A 55 -0.89 -4.15 -3.33
CA LEU A 55 -2.02 -3.35 -2.92
C LEU A 55 -2.21 -2.21 -3.93
N LYS A 56 -3.31 -2.28 -4.66
CA LYS A 56 -3.72 -1.28 -5.63
C LYS A 56 -4.72 -0.32 -5.02
N ALA A 57 -4.91 0.84 -5.61
CA ALA A 57 -5.93 1.80 -5.16
C ALA A 57 -7.34 1.18 -5.03
N GLU A 58 -7.65 0.16 -5.85
CA GLU A 58 -8.91 -0.58 -5.82
C GLU A 58 -9.10 -1.40 -4.52
N ASP A 59 -8.02 -1.84 -3.89
CA ASP A 59 -8.08 -2.64 -2.66
C ASP A 59 -8.40 -1.79 -1.41
N PHE A 60 -8.24 -0.46 -1.49
CA PHE A 60 -8.51 0.50 -0.41
C PHE A 60 -9.95 1.00 -0.37
N ARG A 61 -10.85 0.37 -1.15
CA ARG A 61 -12.24 0.78 -1.32
C ARG A 61 -13.24 -0.12 -0.57
#